data_AF-A0A2D4LD85-F1
#
_entry.id   AF-A0A2D4LD85-F1
#
_cell.length_a   1.000
_cell.length_b   1.000
_cell.length_c   1.000
_cell.angle_alpha   90.00
_cell.angle_beta   90.00
_cell.angle_gamma   90.00
#
_symmetry.space_group_name_H-M   'P 1'
#
loop_
_entity.id
_entity.type
_entity.pdbx_description
1 polymer ?
#
loop_
_entity_poly.entity_id
_entity_poly.type
_entity_poly.pdbx_seq_one_letter_code
_entity_poly.pdbx_strand_id
1 'polypeptide(L)'
;MRLSHVEPVTCEVCSKTLVRKDYLKCHMKTHAVDREVFKCPKEGCKRTYTTVFNLQSHIHSFHEAKKPFVCDHPGCGKIFAMKQSLIRHMVQHDPDKKKSDTKVSHILEFSPSRSLTKNGTNI
;
A
#
# COMPACT_ATOMS: atom_id res chain seq x y z
N MET A 1 -15.40 -30.36 -4.03
CA MET A 1 -14.90 -29.38 -3.02
C MET A 1 -13.37 -29.44 -3.04
N ARG A 2 -12.66 -28.36 -3.39
CA ARG A 2 -11.18 -28.37 -3.35
C ARG A 2 -10.74 -28.12 -1.91
N LEU A 3 -10.46 -29.19 -1.17
CA LEU A 3 -9.69 -29.11 0.07
C LEU A 3 -8.23 -28.88 -0.31
N SER A 4 -7.87 -27.62 -0.55
CA SER A 4 -6.46 -27.24 -0.52
C SER A 4 -6.03 -27.25 0.95
N HIS A 5 -5.59 -28.42 1.44
CA HIS A 5 -4.82 -28.55 2.67
C HIS A 5 -3.50 -27.82 2.47
N VAL A 6 -3.53 -26.49 2.68
CA VAL A 6 -2.31 -25.71 2.75
C VAL A 6 -1.92 -25.67 4.21
N GLU A 7 -0.89 -26.44 4.54
CA GLU A 7 -0.34 -26.45 5.89
C GLU A 7 0.20 -25.05 6.19
N PRO A 8 -0.34 -24.37 7.21
CA PRO A 8 0.10 -23.03 7.56
C PRO A 8 1.54 -23.09 8.08
N VAL A 9 2.35 -22.13 7.67
CA VAL A 9 3.77 -22.07 8.01
C VAL A 9 4.00 -20.91 8.95
N THR A 10 4.63 -21.19 10.08
CA THR A 10 4.92 -20.19 11.11
C THR A 10 6.30 -19.58 10.89
N CYS A 11 6.40 -18.26 10.99
CA CYS A 11 7.68 -17.58 11.01
C CYS A 11 8.38 -17.80 12.35
N GLU A 12 9.59 -18.33 12.35
CA GLU A 12 10.34 -18.63 13.57
C GLU A 12 10.85 -17.37 14.31
N VAL A 13 10.91 -16.23 13.62
CA VAL A 13 11.45 -14.97 14.20
C VAL A 13 10.38 -14.19 14.97
N CYS A 14 9.13 -14.20 14.50
CA CYS A 14 8.04 -13.43 15.12
C CYS A 14 6.77 -14.25 15.38
N SER A 15 6.86 -15.57 15.25
CA SER A 15 5.78 -16.53 15.46
C SER A 15 4.52 -16.28 14.61
N LYS A 16 4.64 -15.55 13.49
CA LYS A 16 3.50 -15.23 12.62
C LYS A 16 3.15 -16.39 11.70
N THR A 17 1.90 -16.84 11.76
CA THR A 17 1.37 -17.91 10.90
C THR A 17 0.97 -17.37 9.53
N LEU A 18 1.46 -18.01 8.46
CA LEU A 18 1.20 -17.65 7.06
C LEU A 18 0.63 -18.86 6.32
N VAL A 19 -0.34 -18.60 5.45
CA VAL A 19 -1.06 -19.68 4.76
C VAL A 19 -0.19 -20.38 3.70
N ARG A 20 0.91 -19.79 3.22
CA ARG A 20 1.75 -20.38 2.15
C ARG A 20 3.24 -20.16 2.37
N LYS A 21 4.05 -21.12 1.90
CA LYS A 21 5.53 -21.09 1.96
C LYS A 21 6.15 -19.93 1.18
N ASP A 22 5.60 -19.56 0.01
CA ASP A 22 6.08 -18.43 -0.78
C ASP A 22 5.83 -17.08 -0.08
N TYR A 23 4.70 -16.95 0.62
CA TYR A 23 4.44 -15.79 1.48
C TYR A 23 5.38 -15.73 2.67
N LEU A 24 5.73 -16.87 3.28
CA LEU A 24 6.76 -16.91 4.31
C LEU A 24 8.11 -16.45 3.77
N LYS A 25 8.54 -16.93 2.59
CA LYS A 25 9.80 -16.50 1.97
C LYS A 25 9.85 -14.99 1.74
N CYS A 26 8.75 -14.39 1.28
CA CYS A 26 8.64 -12.93 1.16
C CYS A 26 8.58 -12.23 2.51
N HIS A 27 7.90 -12.81 3.50
CA HIS A 27 7.81 -12.28 4.87
C HIS A 27 9.18 -12.28 5.56
N MET A 28 10.03 -13.28 5.34
CA MET A 28 11.38 -13.31 5.91
C MET A 28 12.23 -12.10 5.50
N LYS A 29 11.99 -11.52 4.32
CA LYS A 29 12.62 -10.25 3.91
C LYS A 29 12.26 -9.07 4.82
N THR A 30 11.17 -9.17 5.57
CA THR A 30 10.79 -8.15 6.55
C THR A 30 11.62 -8.20 7.83
N HIS A 31 12.25 -9.35 8.10
CA HIS A 31 13.18 -9.57 9.23
C HIS A 31 14.64 -9.36 8.86
N ALA A 32 14.94 -9.10 7.58
CA ALA A 32 16.29 -8.77 7.16
C ALA A 32 16.79 -7.53 7.90
N VAL A 33 17.97 -7.64 8.52
CA VAL A 33 18.58 -6.55 9.31
C VAL A 33 18.92 -5.34 8.42
N ASP A 34 19.28 -5.59 7.16
CA ASP A 34 19.51 -4.57 6.13
C ASP A 34 18.28 -4.32 5.24
N ARG A 35 17.10 -4.20 5.87
CA ARG A 35 15.89 -3.91 5.12
C ARG A 35 15.97 -2.48 4.60
N GLU A 36 16.17 -2.34 3.29
CA GLU A 36 16.04 -1.06 2.62
C GLU A 36 14.65 -0.45 2.88
N VAL A 37 14.66 0.74 3.47
CA VAL A 37 13.46 1.52 3.74
C VAL A 37 13.58 2.90 3.11
N PHE A 38 12.46 3.39 2.60
CA PHE A 38 12.29 4.73 2.09
C PHE A 38 11.84 5.64 3.22
N LYS A 39 12.64 6.67 3.52
CA LYS A 39 12.33 7.66 4.54
C LYS A 39 11.53 8.80 3.92
N CYS A 40 10.61 9.39 4.69
CA CYS A 40 9.93 10.60 4.25
C CYS A 40 10.94 11.77 4.15
N PRO A 41 11.00 12.49 3.02
CA PRO A 41 11.92 13.61 2.85
C PRO A 41 11.44 14.90 3.52
N LYS A 42 10.26 14.90 4.15
CA LYS A 42 9.69 16.11 4.77
C LYS A 42 10.32 16.34 6.14
N GLU A 43 10.88 17.54 6.32
CA GLU A 43 11.41 17.99 7.61
C GLU A 43 10.39 17.81 8.74
N GLY A 44 10.82 17.20 9.84
CA GLY A 44 9.97 16.85 10.98
C GLY A 44 9.20 15.52 10.84
N CYS A 45 9.17 14.89 9.66
CA CYS A 45 8.52 13.60 9.46
C CYS A 45 9.53 12.44 9.49
N LYS A 46 9.51 11.64 10.57
CA LYS A 46 10.40 10.48 10.74
C LYS A 46 9.80 9.16 10.23
N ARG A 47 8.75 9.21 9.40
CA ARG A 47 8.06 8.01 8.90
C ARG A 47 8.91 7.30 7.85
N THR A 48 8.97 5.97 7.95
CA THR A 48 9.67 5.10 7.01
C THR A 48 8.71 4.07 6.41
N TYR A 49 9.00 3.69 5.17
CA TYR A 49 8.17 2.79 4.39
C TYR A 49 9.05 1.80 3.66
N THR A 50 8.47 0.66 3.34
CA THR A 50 9.21 -0.47 2.78
C THR A 50 9.00 -0.57 1.26
N THR A 51 8.13 0.28 0.73
CA THR A 51 7.85 0.43 -0.70
C THR A 51 7.71 1.91 -1.04
N VAL A 52 8.12 2.28 -2.25
CA VAL A 52 7.97 3.63 -2.80
C VAL A 52 6.51 4.07 -2.85
N PHE A 53 5.62 3.14 -3.26
CA PHE A 53 4.18 3.40 -3.31
C PHE A 53 3.61 3.85 -1.96
N ASN A 54 4.00 3.18 -0.87
CA ASN A 54 3.51 3.55 0.46
C ASN A 54 4.07 4.90 0.93
N LEU A 55 5.33 5.19 0.61
CA LEU A 55 5.92 6.50 0.90
C LEU A 55 5.21 7.62 0.15
N GLN A 56 5.01 7.47 -1.17
CA GLN A 56 4.32 8.48 -1.98
C GLN A 56 2.88 8.69 -1.50
N SER A 57 2.17 7.60 -1.20
CA SER A 57 0.83 7.70 -0.63
C SER A 57 0.81 8.48 0.68
N HIS A 58 1.81 8.30 1.54
CA HIS A 58 1.95 9.07 2.78
C HIS A 58 2.19 10.55 2.50
N ILE A 59 3.13 10.88 1.61
CA ILE A 59 3.43 12.26 1.24
C ILE A 59 2.17 12.96 0.71
N HIS A 60 1.47 12.32 -0.23
CA HIS A 60 0.25 12.88 -0.80
C HIS A 60 -0.86 13.08 0.24
N SER A 61 -1.06 12.13 1.15
CA SER A 61 -2.12 12.21 2.15
C SER A 61 -1.85 13.18 3.30
N PHE A 62 -0.60 13.26 3.80
CA PHE A 62 -0.28 13.98 5.03
C PHE A 62 0.54 15.26 4.84
N HIS A 63 1.20 15.43 3.69
CA HIS A 63 2.04 16.61 3.44
C HIS A 63 1.52 17.48 2.31
N GLU A 64 0.98 16.87 1.25
CA GLU A 64 0.52 17.63 0.07
C GLU A 64 -1.01 17.74 0.00
N ALA A 65 -1.74 17.05 0.87
CA ALA A 65 -3.20 16.91 0.84
C ALA A 65 -3.76 16.52 -0.55
N LYS A 66 -2.94 15.91 -1.41
CA LYS A 66 -3.34 15.41 -2.71
C LYS A 66 -4.22 14.17 -2.52
N LYS A 67 -5.45 14.28 -2.97
CA LYS A 67 -6.43 13.19 -2.98
C LYS A 67 -6.84 12.93 -4.41
N PRO A 68 -6.10 12.09 -5.15
CA PRO A 68 -6.29 12.01 -6.59
C PRO A 68 -7.38 11.01 -6.99
N PHE A 69 -8.02 10.33 -6.02
CA PHE A 69 -9.03 9.31 -6.29
C PHE A 69 -10.41 9.83 -5.91
N VAL A 70 -11.27 10.08 -6.90
CA VAL A 70 -12.63 10.57 -6.68
C VAL A 70 -13.62 9.42 -6.75
N CYS A 71 -14.67 9.49 -5.93
CA CYS A 71 -15.82 8.62 -6.04
C CYS A 71 -16.73 9.07 -7.19
N ASP A 72 -16.78 8.27 -8.25
CA ASP A 72 -17.64 8.51 -9.42
C ASP A 72 -19.12 8.13 -9.16
N HIS A 73 -19.50 7.78 -7.92
CA HIS A 73 -20.91 7.50 -7.59
C HIS A 73 -21.71 8.82 -7.59
N PRO A 74 -22.83 8.90 -8.34
CA PRO A 74 -23.60 10.13 -8.45
C PRO A 74 -24.06 10.63 -7.07
N GLY A 75 -23.84 11.91 -6.80
CA GLY A 75 -24.19 12.53 -5.52
C GLY A 75 -23.23 12.27 -4.35
N CYS A 76 -22.15 11.49 -4.51
CA CYS A 76 -21.21 11.25 -3.42
C CYS A 76 -20.08 12.29 -3.33
N GLY A 77 -19.37 12.54 -4.43
CA GLY A 77 -18.30 13.53 -4.51
C GLY A 77 -17.11 13.32 -3.55
N LYS A 78 -17.04 12.19 -2.83
CA LYS A 78 -15.97 11.93 -1.85
C LYS A 78 -14.63 11.68 -2.54
N ILE A 79 -13.57 12.23 -1.97
CA ILE A 79 -12.22 12.17 -2.53
C ILE A 79 -11.26 11.49 -1.54
N PHE A 80 -10.41 10.61 -2.05
CA PHE A 80 -9.50 9.76 -1.29
C PHE A 80 -8.05 9.94 -1.75
N ALA A 81 -7.13 9.82 -0.78
CA ALA A 81 -5.69 9.80 -1.06
C ALA A 81 -5.18 8.44 -1.56
N MET A 82 -5.96 7.37 -1.37
CA MET A 82 -5.58 6.00 -1.75
C MET A 82 -6.69 5.29 -2.53
N LYS A 83 -6.30 4.57 -3.59
CA LYS A 83 -7.20 3.71 -4.38
C LYS A 83 -7.92 2.69 -3.52
N GLN A 84 -7.21 2.03 -2.60
CA GLN A 84 -7.81 1.03 -1.71
C GLN A 84 -8.89 1.63 -0.80
N SER A 85 -8.70 2.87 -0.35
CA SER A 85 -9.70 3.59 0.44
C SER A 85 -10.95 3.87 -0.37
N LEU A 86 -10.81 4.29 -1.63
CA LEU A 86 -11.93 4.46 -2.55
C LEU A 86 -12.64 3.12 -2.82
N ILE A 87 -11.91 2.05 -3.13
CA ILE A 87 -12.51 0.72 -3.37
C ILE A 87 -13.32 0.26 -2.16
N ARG A 88 -12.78 0.39 -0.94
CA ARG A 88 -13.51 0.07 0.28
C ARG A 88 -14.74 0.97 0.47
N HIS A 89 -14.63 2.24 0.12
CA HIS A 89 -15.76 3.16 0.19
C HIS A 89 -16.88 2.77 -0.79
N MET A 90 -16.54 2.31 -2.00
CA MET A 90 -17.54 1.95 -3.02
C MET A 90 -18.49 0.83 -2.60
N VAL A 91 -18.07 -0.04 -1.69
CA VAL A 91 -18.92 -1.10 -1.11
C VAL A 91 -20.13 -0.50 -0.35
N GLN A 92 -20.03 0.76 0.12
CA GLN A 92 -21.16 1.45 0.77
C GLN A 92 -22.24 1.88 -0.23
N HIS A 93 -21.88 2.08 -1.50
CA HIS A 93 -22.81 2.48 -2.55
C HIS A 93 -23.38 1.27 -3.27
N ASP A 94 -22.55 0.25 -3.50
CA ASP A 94 -22.93 -0.97 -4.17
C ASP A 94 -22.16 -2.15 -3.56
N PRO A 95 -22.81 -2.96 -2.71
CA PRO A 95 -22.16 -4.07 -2.02
C PRO A 95 -21.78 -5.23 -2.97
N ASP A 96 -22.34 -5.26 -4.19
CA ASP A 96 -22.08 -6.29 -5.20
C ASP A 96 -20.92 -5.92 -6.15
N LYS A 97 -20.48 -4.65 -6.15
CA LYS A 97 -19.39 -4.18 -6.99
C LYS A 97 -18.07 -4.80 -6.55
N LYS A 98 -17.65 -5.83 -7.30
CA LYS A 98 -16.38 -6.52 -7.13
C LYS A 98 -15.21 -5.51 -7.23
N LYS A 99 -14.20 -5.73 -6.38
CA LYS A 99 -13.00 -4.88 -6.23
C LYS A 99 -12.24 -4.60 -7.55
N SER A 100 -12.51 -5.37 -8.59
CA SER A 100 -11.93 -5.30 -9.94
C SER A 100 -12.58 -4.25 -10.85
N ASP A 101 -13.85 -3.91 -10.65
CA ASP A 101 -14.66 -3.21 -11.67
C ASP A 101 -15.01 -1.75 -11.30
N THR A 102 -14.47 -1.26 -10.19
CA THR A 102 -14.57 0.15 -9.84
C THR A 102 -13.69 0.95 -10.79
N LYS A 103 -14.32 1.65 -11.75
CA LYS A 103 -13.69 2.76 -12.46
C LYS A 103 -13.19 3.76 -11.41
N VAL A 104 -11.88 3.83 -11.28
CA VAL A 104 -11.21 4.78 -10.40
C VAL A 104 -10.65 5.85 -11.31
N SER A 105 -11.35 6.97 -11.38
CA SER A 105 -10.88 8.17 -12.04
C SER A 105 -9.70 8.74 -11.24
N HIS A 106 -8.59 8.94 -11.94
CA HIS A 106 -7.37 9.53 -11.41
C HIS A 106 -7.24 10.94 -12.00
N ILE A 107 -7.35 11.96 -11.16
CA ILE A 107 -7.46 13.36 -11.62
C ILE A 107 -6.12 14.11 -11.68
N LEU A 108 -5.00 13.49 -11.28
CA LEU A 108 -3.68 14.11 -11.33
C LEU A 108 -2.73 13.20 -12.12
N GLU A 109 -1.84 13.70 -12.97
CA GLU A 109 -0.83 12.83 -13.59
C GLU A 109 0.10 12.30 -12.48
N PHE A 110 0.19 10.98 -12.32
CA PHE A 110 1.25 10.34 -11.51
C PHE A 110 2.58 10.55 -12.23
N SER A 111 3.14 11.75 -12.15
CA SER A 111 4.53 11.98 -12.50
C SER A 111 5.37 11.48 -11.33
N PRO A 112 6.15 10.39 -11.47
CA PRO A 112 7.10 10.03 -10.44
C PRO A 112 8.17 11.13 -10.46
N SER A 113 8.04 12.12 -9.59
CA SER A 113 9.09 13.11 -9.37
C SER A 113 10.34 12.34 -8.96
N ARG A 114 11.22 12.21 -9.95
CA ARG A 114 12.55 11.63 -9.87
C ARG A 114 13.29 12.32 -8.73
N SER A 115 13.45 11.62 -7.61
CA SER A 115 14.51 11.72 -6.58
C SER A 115 14.01 11.15 -5.26
N LEU A 116 13.83 9.82 -5.18
CA LEU A 116 13.86 9.13 -3.90
C LEU A 116 15.27 8.56 -3.79
N THR A 117 16.15 9.31 -3.13
CA THR A 117 17.54 8.90 -2.93
C THR A 117 17.53 7.58 -2.17
N LYS A 118 17.98 6.54 -2.87
CA LYS A 118 18.40 5.29 -2.25
C LYS A 118 19.64 5.64 -1.45
N ASN A 119 19.47 5.94 -0.17
CA ASN A 119 20.62 5.99 0.72
C ASN A 119 20.98 4.52 1.05
N GLY A 120 21.58 3.86 0.06
CA GLY A 120 22.43 2.72 0.33
C GLY A 120 23.60 3.26 1.12
N THR A 121 23.76 2.77 2.34
CA THR A 121 24.98 3.04 3.11
C THR A 121 25.74 1.73 3.12
N ASN A 122 26.67 1.66 2.18
CA ASN A 122 27.83 0.80 2.21
C ASN A 122 28.56 1.02 3.56
N ILE A 123 28.76 -0.04 4.33
CA ILE A 123 30.01 -0.38 5.02
C ILE A 123 30.11 -1.91 5.13
#